data_AF-A0A1R1Y130-F1
#
_entry.id   AF-A0A1R1Y130-F1
#
_cell.length_a   1.000
_cell.length_b   1.000
_cell.length_c   1.000
_cell.angle_alpha   90.00
_cell.angle_beta   90.00
_cell.angle_gamma   90.00
#
_symmetry.space_group_name_H-M   'P 1'
#
loop_
_entity.id
_entity.type
_entity.pdbx_description
1 polymer ?
#
loop_
_entity_poly.entity_id
_entity_poly.type
_entity_poly.pdbx_seq_one_letter_code
_entity_poly.pdbx_strand_id
1 'polypeptide(L)'
;MLTLLGSLHVLIAYILNCIYAPNLNEHMPSWVYIVQGCCLWIYMTLDAIDGKQARRTGQSGPLGELFDHGCDSLTAGLALTIQATSLLYGCTWKTVTLIMLGLTNFYVSTLEEYHTGILYIGYFSGPVEGLIFETLTLITTGFYGPQVWLVPFVEYVPSLKQYFGFSEFLLALNLSDSVLLFLLVGIFPTIFASYKHIFRAKRELNLPVSPAFIDLLPLIVYLASVVAWLLLSPNLLQNHFLLFFSFVNYGFSYIVGRVIVAHVSKAEFPTLNRMNIPVFVGLVNSILLNYFHTGLVPRENEVYLVYACLAFSLIQYFHFALTIIDVICSYLDINCLSIKHKKSM
;
A
#
# COMPACT_ATOMS: atom_id res chain seq x y z
N MET A 1 5.39 -2.96 -19.77
CA MET A 1 6.35 -1.83 -19.90
C MET A 1 5.79 -0.54 -19.34
N LEU A 2 4.59 -0.09 -19.76
CA LEU A 2 3.98 1.14 -19.24
C LEU A 2 3.80 1.09 -17.71
N THR A 3 3.23 0.00 -17.18
CA THR A 3 3.15 -0.28 -15.74
C THR A 3 4.50 -0.10 -15.03
N LEU A 4 5.54 -0.78 -15.52
CA LEU A 4 6.88 -0.73 -14.93
C LEU A 4 7.44 0.69 -14.91
N LEU A 5 7.29 1.43 -16.02
CA LEU A 5 7.72 2.82 -16.09
C LEU A 5 6.96 3.68 -15.08
N GLY A 6 5.65 3.48 -14.93
CA GLY A 6 4.85 4.12 -13.89
C GLY A 6 5.40 3.84 -12.49
N SER A 7 5.59 2.57 -12.14
CA SER A 7 6.11 2.17 -10.82
C SER A 7 7.50 2.73 -10.53
N LEU A 8 8.37 2.85 -11.55
CA LEU A 8 9.69 3.46 -11.40
C LEU A 8 9.60 4.94 -11.02
N HIS A 9 8.58 5.68 -11.48
CA HIS A 9 8.38 7.07 -11.06
C HIS A 9 7.99 7.16 -9.59
N VAL A 10 7.13 6.27 -9.10
CA VAL A 10 6.79 6.18 -7.67
C VAL A 10 8.03 5.84 -6.84
N LEU A 11 8.86 4.92 -7.32
CA LEU A 11 10.11 4.56 -6.66
C LEU A 11 11.09 5.76 -6.59
N ILE A 12 11.22 6.54 -7.66
CA ILE A 12 12.04 7.77 -7.67
C ILE A 12 11.50 8.77 -6.64
N ALA A 13 10.18 8.99 -6.61
CA ALA A 13 9.53 9.87 -5.65
C ALA A 13 9.76 9.42 -4.19
N TYR A 14 9.74 8.11 -3.95
CA TYR A 14 10.00 7.52 -2.65
C TYR A 14 11.47 7.66 -2.24
N ILE A 15 12.42 7.42 -3.15
CA ILE A 15 13.85 7.62 -2.90
C ILE A 15 14.14 9.08 -2.52
N LEU A 16 13.53 10.04 -3.23
CA LEU A 16 13.62 11.45 -2.86
C LEU A 16 13.06 11.69 -1.45
N ASN A 17 11.95 11.05 -1.10
CA ASN A 17 11.39 11.12 0.25
C ASN A 17 12.37 10.63 1.30
N CYS A 18 13.00 9.47 1.09
CA CYS A 18 13.98 8.91 2.02
C CYS A 18 15.21 9.81 2.19
N ILE A 19 15.59 10.57 1.16
CA ILE A 19 16.74 11.48 1.21
C ILE A 19 16.40 12.78 1.95
N TYR A 20 15.25 13.39 1.63
CA TYR A 20 14.90 14.73 2.11
C TYR A 20 14.04 14.76 3.37
N ALA A 21 13.29 13.69 3.65
CA ALA A 21 12.41 13.57 4.81
C ALA A 21 12.39 12.15 5.39
N PRO A 22 13.55 11.64 5.89
CA PRO A 22 13.64 10.30 6.44
C PRO A 22 12.74 10.06 7.67
N ASN A 23 12.33 11.12 8.39
CA ASN A 23 11.43 11.02 9.54
C ASN A 23 9.99 11.45 9.23
N LEU A 24 9.67 11.72 7.95
CA LEU A 24 8.32 12.04 7.45
C LEU A 24 7.70 13.30 8.04
N ASN A 25 8.51 14.18 8.64
CA ASN A 25 8.07 15.44 9.25
C ASN A 25 8.99 16.62 8.90
N GLU A 26 9.95 16.41 8.00
CA GLU A 26 10.84 17.46 7.53
C GLU A 26 10.18 18.32 6.45
N HIS A 27 10.56 19.60 6.45
CA HIS A 27 10.18 20.53 5.39
C HIS A 27 11.15 20.36 4.22
N MET A 28 10.71 19.66 3.19
CA MET A 28 11.54 19.44 1.99
C MET A 28 11.58 20.71 1.12
N PRO A 29 12.62 20.88 0.27
CA PRO A 29 12.59 21.93 -0.75
C PRO A 29 11.34 21.80 -1.64
N SER A 30 10.71 22.93 -1.99
CA SER A 30 9.47 22.98 -2.78
C SER A 30 9.48 22.12 -4.04
N TRP A 31 10.61 22.08 -4.75
CA TRP A 31 10.74 21.30 -5.98
C TRP A 31 10.61 19.80 -5.74
N VAL A 32 10.99 19.29 -4.56
CA VAL A 32 10.88 17.86 -4.22
C VAL A 32 9.41 17.45 -4.17
N TYR A 33 8.57 18.21 -3.48
CA TYR A 33 7.12 17.97 -3.44
C TYR A 33 6.50 18.02 -4.85
N ILE A 34 6.91 19.00 -5.67
CA ILE A 34 6.41 19.12 -7.05
C ILE A 34 6.82 17.90 -7.89
N VAL A 35 8.07 17.47 -7.81
CA VAL A 35 8.57 16.29 -8.53
C VAL A 35 7.84 15.02 -8.06
N GLN A 36 7.63 14.84 -6.75
CA GLN A 36 6.85 13.72 -6.22
C GLN A 36 5.41 13.73 -6.77
N GLY A 37 4.75 14.89 -6.78
CA GLY A 37 3.42 15.03 -7.38
C GLY A 37 3.40 14.70 -8.88
N CYS A 38 4.38 15.19 -9.64
CA CYS A 38 4.52 14.84 -11.07
C CYS A 38 4.77 13.33 -11.27
N CYS A 39 5.57 12.69 -10.43
CA CYS A 39 5.83 11.26 -10.47
C CYS A 39 4.55 10.45 -10.23
N LEU A 40 3.72 10.82 -9.24
CA LEU A 40 2.43 10.17 -9.00
C LEU A 40 1.45 10.42 -10.16
N TRP A 41 1.42 11.62 -10.72
CA TRP A 41 0.62 11.92 -11.92
C TRP A 41 1.02 11.05 -13.12
N ILE A 42 2.33 10.91 -13.36
CA ILE A 42 2.85 10.06 -14.44
C ILE A 42 2.48 8.60 -14.17
N TYR A 43 2.66 8.12 -12.95
CA TYR A 43 2.29 6.76 -12.55
C TYR A 43 0.82 6.48 -12.86
N MET A 44 -0.12 7.26 -12.30
CA MET A 44 -1.55 7.03 -12.51
C MET A 44 -1.96 7.14 -13.98
N THR A 45 -1.25 7.97 -14.76
CA THR A 45 -1.52 8.11 -16.20
C THR A 45 -1.06 6.87 -16.96
N LEU A 46 0.14 6.37 -16.66
CA LEU A 46 0.71 5.20 -17.32
C LEU A 46 -0.06 3.92 -16.97
N ASP A 47 -0.46 3.82 -15.71
CA ASP A 47 -1.35 2.80 -15.17
C ASP A 47 -2.70 2.79 -15.93
N ALA A 48 -3.43 3.90 -15.94
CA ALA A 48 -4.75 3.98 -16.57
C ALA A 48 -4.78 3.73 -18.11
N ILE A 49 -3.63 3.78 -18.79
CA ILE A 49 -3.54 3.53 -20.23
C ILE A 49 -2.96 2.16 -20.58
N ASP A 50 -2.39 1.41 -19.65
CA ASP A 50 -1.68 0.18 -19.98
C ASP A 50 -2.62 -0.93 -20.49
N GLY A 51 -3.78 -1.13 -19.88
CA GLY A 51 -4.80 -2.08 -20.30
C GLY A 51 -5.46 -1.66 -21.60
N LYS A 52 -5.61 -0.34 -21.83
CA LYS A 52 -6.06 0.20 -23.13
C LYS A 52 -5.03 -0.12 -24.22
N GLN A 53 -3.75 0.06 -23.92
CA GLN A 53 -2.67 -0.26 -24.85
C GLN A 53 -2.55 -1.78 -25.08
N ALA A 54 -2.72 -2.61 -24.05
CA ALA A 54 -2.75 -4.06 -24.15
C ALA A 54 -3.87 -4.53 -25.08
N ARG A 55 -5.10 -3.99 -24.92
CA ARG A 55 -6.22 -4.27 -25.83
C ARG A 55 -5.93 -3.84 -27.26
N ARG A 56 -5.38 -2.63 -27.45
CA ARG A 56 -5.02 -2.09 -28.77
C ARG A 56 -3.97 -2.94 -29.50
N THR A 57 -3.03 -3.52 -28.76
CA THR A 57 -1.93 -4.31 -29.32
C THR A 57 -2.18 -5.83 -29.30
N GLY A 58 -3.37 -6.25 -28.84
CA GLY A 58 -3.72 -7.67 -28.71
C GLY A 58 -2.88 -8.43 -27.68
N GLN A 59 -2.35 -7.74 -26.67
CA GLN A 59 -1.50 -8.27 -25.60
C GLN A 59 -2.23 -8.41 -24.26
N SER A 60 -3.57 -8.32 -24.24
CA SER A 60 -4.36 -8.59 -23.04
C SER A 60 -4.18 -10.05 -22.60
N GLY A 61 -3.92 -10.28 -21.32
CA GLY A 61 -3.77 -11.62 -20.77
C GLY A 61 -3.35 -11.62 -19.29
N PRO A 62 -3.26 -12.81 -18.67
CA PRO A 62 -3.01 -12.97 -17.24
C PRO A 62 -1.64 -12.42 -16.80
N LEU A 63 -0.65 -12.38 -17.69
CA LEU A 63 0.64 -11.74 -17.40
C LEU A 63 0.49 -10.24 -17.17
N GLY A 64 -0.33 -9.57 -18.01
CA GLY A 64 -0.56 -8.13 -17.92
C GLY A 64 -1.21 -7.77 -16.60
N GLU A 65 -2.31 -8.45 -16.26
CA GLU A 65 -3.05 -8.26 -15.00
C GLU A 65 -2.17 -8.54 -13.77
N LEU A 66 -1.39 -9.64 -13.77
CA LEU A 66 -0.45 -9.93 -12.69
C LEU A 66 0.61 -8.85 -12.54
N PHE A 67 1.19 -8.40 -13.66
CA PHE A 67 2.27 -7.42 -13.65
C PHE A 67 1.75 -6.06 -13.17
N ASP A 68 0.56 -5.68 -13.63
CA ASP A 68 -0.16 -4.45 -13.27
C ASP A 68 -0.45 -4.38 -11.76
N HIS A 69 -1.31 -5.26 -11.28
CA HIS A 69 -1.72 -5.26 -9.88
C HIS A 69 -0.56 -5.60 -8.93
N GLY A 70 0.42 -6.39 -9.40
CA GLY A 70 1.65 -6.69 -8.65
C GLY A 70 2.51 -5.45 -8.43
N CYS A 71 2.66 -4.61 -9.46
CA CYS A 71 3.31 -3.31 -9.38
C CYS A 71 2.53 -2.35 -8.46
N ASP A 72 1.21 -2.29 -8.62
CA ASP A 72 0.34 -1.43 -7.81
C ASP A 72 0.39 -1.73 -6.33
N SER A 73 0.45 -3.02 -5.98
CA SER A 73 0.56 -3.45 -4.59
C SER A 73 1.84 -2.97 -3.91
N LEU A 74 2.91 -2.70 -4.68
CA LEU A 74 4.16 -2.16 -4.16
C LEU A 74 4.11 -0.65 -4.11
N THR A 75 3.65 0.00 -5.19
CA THR A 75 3.57 1.46 -5.28
C THR A 75 2.59 2.04 -4.27
N ALA A 76 1.50 1.33 -3.92
CA ALA A 76 0.52 1.78 -2.93
C ALA A 76 1.16 2.15 -1.60
N GLY A 77 1.99 1.28 -1.02
CA GLY A 77 2.66 1.59 0.26
C GLY A 77 3.69 2.72 0.13
N LEU A 78 4.39 2.79 -0.99
CA LEU A 78 5.36 3.87 -1.25
C LEU A 78 4.67 5.23 -1.37
N ALA A 79 3.56 5.30 -2.12
CA ALA A 79 2.74 6.49 -2.30
C ALA A 79 2.15 6.98 -0.98
N LEU A 80 1.60 6.08 -0.16
CA LEU A 80 1.08 6.41 1.18
C LEU A 80 2.18 6.95 2.12
N THR A 81 3.42 6.49 1.97
CA THR A 81 4.56 7.02 2.74
C THR A 81 4.94 8.44 2.31
N ILE A 82 4.93 8.70 1.00
CA ILE A 82 5.13 10.05 0.45
C ILE A 82 4.00 10.99 0.94
N GLN A 83 2.76 10.49 0.93
CA GLN A 83 1.60 11.23 1.41
C GLN A 83 1.68 11.56 2.91
N ALA A 84 2.19 10.65 3.74
CA ALA A 84 2.43 10.92 5.16
C ALA A 84 3.39 12.11 5.37
N THR A 85 4.38 12.25 4.47
CA THR A 85 5.38 13.32 4.54
C THR A 85 4.79 14.67 4.16
N SER A 86 3.97 14.73 3.10
CA SER A 86 3.31 15.99 2.68
C SER A 86 2.38 16.55 3.76
N LEU A 87 1.82 15.66 4.59
CA LEU A 87 0.94 15.98 5.71
C LEU A 87 1.66 16.16 7.05
N LEU A 88 3.00 16.02 7.08
CA LEU A 88 3.83 16.09 8.29
C LEU A 88 3.39 15.14 9.42
N TYR A 89 2.96 13.93 9.07
CA TYR A 89 2.56 12.93 10.07
C TYR A 89 3.74 12.41 10.89
N GLY A 90 4.96 12.48 10.35
CA GLY A 90 6.16 11.97 11.00
C GLY A 90 6.17 10.44 11.16
N CYS A 91 7.22 9.93 11.78
CA CYS A 91 7.29 8.53 12.20
C CYS A 91 6.40 8.26 13.44
N THR A 92 5.08 8.40 13.26
CA THR A 92 4.07 8.30 14.32
C THR A 92 2.96 7.33 13.97
N TRP A 93 2.06 7.08 14.92
CA TRP A 93 0.86 6.28 14.71
C TRP A 93 -0.10 6.86 13.66
N LYS A 94 -0.01 8.16 13.31
CA LYS A 94 -0.77 8.73 12.20
C LYS A 94 -0.34 8.10 10.87
N THR A 95 0.97 8.03 10.64
CA THR A 95 1.54 7.38 9.45
C THR A 95 1.24 5.89 9.40
N VAL A 96 1.39 5.19 10.52
CA VAL A 96 1.04 3.76 10.60
C VAL A 96 -0.43 3.58 10.23
N THR A 97 -1.34 4.38 10.80
CA THR A 97 -2.78 4.28 10.54
C THR A 97 -3.11 4.60 9.07
N LEU A 98 -2.54 5.66 8.50
CA LEU A 98 -2.70 6.01 7.08
C LEU A 98 -2.37 4.83 6.16
N ILE A 99 -1.18 4.26 6.38
CA ILE A 99 -0.68 3.12 5.60
C ILE A 99 -1.58 1.91 5.79
N MET A 100 -1.92 1.54 7.03
CA MET A 100 -2.74 0.34 7.30
C MET A 100 -4.11 0.42 6.65
N LEU A 101 -4.74 1.60 6.67
CA LEU A 101 -6.03 1.83 6.02
C LEU A 101 -5.91 1.70 4.50
N GLY A 102 -4.89 2.32 3.90
CA GLY A 102 -4.66 2.23 2.46
C GLY A 102 -4.35 0.81 1.98
N LEU A 103 -3.48 0.08 2.68
CA LEU A 103 -3.16 -1.31 2.37
C LEU A 103 -4.37 -2.24 2.55
N THR A 104 -5.19 -1.99 3.58
CA THR A 104 -6.44 -2.74 3.80
C THR A 104 -7.42 -2.48 2.66
N ASN A 105 -7.59 -1.22 2.26
CA ASN A 105 -8.46 -0.84 1.15
C ASN A 105 -8.03 -1.55 -0.15
N PHE A 106 -6.74 -1.53 -0.46
CA PHE A 106 -6.17 -2.22 -1.62
C PHE A 106 -6.47 -3.72 -1.59
N TYR A 107 -6.15 -4.40 -0.49
CA TYR A 107 -6.33 -5.85 -0.37
C TYR A 107 -7.79 -6.26 -0.46
N VAL A 108 -8.72 -5.49 0.12
CA VAL A 108 -10.15 -5.80 0.06
C VAL A 108 -10.67 -5.74 -1.38
N SER A 109 -10.19 -4.80 -2.19
CA SER A 109 -10.49 -4.78 -3.63
C SER A 109 -9.90 -5.99 -4.37
N THR A 110 -8.67 -6.42 -4.04
CA THR A 110 -8.08 -7.64 -4.61
C THR A 110 -8.84 -8.91 -4.19
N LEU A 111 -9.30 -8.97 -2.93
CA LEU A 111 -10.12 -10.07 -2.41
C LEU A 111 -11.47 -10.14 -3.11
N GLU A 112 -12.10 -8.99 -3.34
CA GLU A 112 -13.32 -8.87 -4.11
C GLU A 112 -13.12 -9.44 -5.52
N GLU A 113 -12.10 -8.98 -6.23
CA GLU A 113 -11.77 -9.46 -7.58
C GLU A 113 -11.52 -10.99 -7.62
N TYR A 114 -10.81 -11.54 -6.63
CA TYR A 114 -10.62 -12.99 -6.52
C TYR A 114 -11.96 -13.74 -6.47
N HIS A 115 -12.91 -13.27 -5.67
CA HIS A 115 -14.18 -13.96 -5.46
C HIS A 115 -15.23 -13.73 -6.54
N THR A 116 -15.25 -12.55 -7.16
CA THR A 116 -16.23 -12.14 -8.17
C THR A 116 -15.76 -12.46 -9.59
N GLY A 117 -14.45 -12.56 -9.82
CA GLY A 117 -13.87 -12.69 -11.16
C GLY A 117 -13.73 -11.36 -11.90
N ILE A 118 -14.08 -10.23 -11.27
CA ILE A 118 -14.14 -8.91 -11.91
C ILE A 118 -13.64 -7.85 -10.92
N LEU A 119 -12.69 -7.02 -11.36
CA LEU A 119 -12.33 -5.80 -10.66
C LEU A 119 -13.44 -4.75 -10.83
N TYR A 120 -14.14 -4.43 -9.75
CA TYR A 120 -15.17 -3.40 -9.76
C TYR A 120 -14.56 -2.00 -9.64
N ILE A 121 -14.49 -1.30 -10.77
CA ILE A 121 -14.12 0.12 -10.81
C ILE A 121 -15.42 0.94 -10.97
N GLY A 122 -15.89 1.51 -9.86
CA GLY A 122 -17.05 2.40 -9.86
C GLY A 122 -16.75 3.77 -10.49
N TYR A 123 -17.78 4.63 -10.58
CA TYR A 123 -17.58 6.04 -10.95
C TYR A 123 -16.63 6.78 -9.99
N PHE A 124 -16.68 6.37 -8.72
CA PHE A 124 -15.67 6.67 -7.72
C PHE A 124 -15.00 5.35 -7.38
N SER A 125 -13.77 5.18 -7.83
CA SER A 125 -13.05 3.90 -7.71
C SER A 125 -12.37 3.75 -6.36
N GLY A 126 -11.95 4.86 -5.74
CA GLY A 126 -11.05 4.88 -4.60
C GLY A 126 -9.60 5.14 -5.04
N PRO A 127 -8.93 4.19 -5.74
CA PRO A 127 -7.53 4.36 -6.15
C PRO A 127 -7.27 5.58 -7.01
N VAL A 128 -8.08 5.84 -8.04
CA VAL A 128 -7.88 6.98 -8.95
C VAL A 128 -8.03 8.31 -8.21
N GLU A 129 -9.12 8.45 -7.46
CA GLU A 129 -9.39 9.67 -6.69
C GLU A 129 -8.36 9.89 -5.58
N GLY A 130 -7.89 8.80 -4.95
CA GLY A 130 -6.80 8.82 -3.99
C GLY A 130 -5.51 9.37 -4.61
N LEU A 131 -5.06 8.81 -5.74
CA LEU A 131 -3.85 9.27 -6.42
C LEU A 131 -3.95 10.72 -6.93
N ILE A 132 -5.13 11.13 -7.41
CA ILE A 132 -5.39 12.54 -7.77
C ILE A 132 -5.27 13.43 -6.52
N PHE A 133 -5.91 13.04 -5.41
CA PHE A 133 -5.85 13.76 -4.16
C PHE A 133 -4.41 13.88 -3.63
N GLU A 134 -3.64 12.78 -3.64
CA GLU A 134 -2.24 12.77 -3.21
C GLU A 134 -1.39 13.69 -4.09
N THR A 135 -1.56 13.59 -5.42
CA THR A 135 -0.87 14.45 -6.38
C THR A 135 -1.14 15.93 -6.13
N LEU A 136 -2.41 16.31 -5.98
CA LEU A 136 -2.81 17.69 -5.71
C LEU A 136 -2.30 18.17 -4.36
N THR A 137 -2.28 17.30 -3.35
CA THR A 137 -1.73 17.61 -2.02
C THR A 137 -0.24 17.91 -2.14
N LEU A 138 0.53 17.08 -2.86
CA LEU A 138 1.96 17.29 -3.07
C LEU A 138 2.26 18.57 -3.85
N ILE A 139 1.53 18.84 -4.94
CA ILE A 139 1.72 20.06 -5.73
C ILE A 139 1.40 21.30 -4.90
N THR A 140 0.29 21.30 -4.16
CA THR A 140 -0.09 22.37 -3.23
C THR A 140 0.98 22.58 -2.16
N THR A 141 1.50 21.48 -1.59
CA THR A 141 2.59 21.51 -0.61
C THR A 141 3.86 22.14 -1.19
N GLY A 142 4.17 21.87 -2.45
CA GLY A 142 5.30 22.49 -3.14
C GLY A 142 5.21 24.02 -3.23
N PHE A 143 4.02 24.56 -3.52
CA PHE A 143 3.81 26.00 -3.66
C PHE A 143 3.68 26.75 -2.32
N TYR A 144 2.98 26.16 -1.35
CA TYR A 144 2.61 26.85 -0.11
C TYR A 144 3.38 26.37 1.13
N GLY A 145 4.14 25.28 0.99
CA GLY A 145 4.79 24.58 2.09
C GLY A 145 3.83 23.67 2.86
N PRO A 146 4.35 22.66 3.57
CA PRO A 146 3.54 21.65 4.26
C PRO A 146 2.77 22.20 5.48
N GLN A 147 3.17 23.35 6.01
CA GLN A 147 2.47 24.02 7.11
C GLN A 147 1.01 24.40 6.77
N VAL A 148 0.65 24.50 5.48
CA VAL A 148 -0.72 24.82 5.04
C VAL A 148 -1.73 23.79 5.56
N TRP A 149 -1.31 22.54 5.74
CA TRP A 149 -2.17 21.45 6.22
C TRP A 149 -2.38 21.46 7.73
N LEU A 150 -1.53 22.17 8.47
CA LEU A 150 -1.51 22.15 9.94
C LEU A 150 -2.33 23.25 10.59
N VAL A 151 -2.88 24.19 9.81
CA VAL A 151 -3.69 25.28 10.32
C VAL A 151 -5.00 24.73 10.90
N PRO A 152 -5.28 24.91 12.20
CA PRO A 152 -6.52 24.46 12.81
C PRO A 152 -7.75 25.11 12.21
N PHE A 153 -8.85 24.36 12.08
CA PHE A 153 -10.09 24.88 11.48
C PHE A 153 -10.67 26.08 12.22
N VAL A 154 -10.45 26.15 13.53
CA VAL A 154 -10.88 27.26 14.37
C VAL A 154 -10.24 28.60 13.98
N GLU A 155 -9.08 28.58 13.31
CA GLU A 155 -8.45 29.80 12.79
C GLU A 155 -9.16 30.32 11.53
N TYR A 156 -9.66 29.42 10.68
CA TYR A 156 -10.47 29.79 9.52
C TYR A 156 -11.90 30.18 9.89
N VAL A 157 -12.47 29.49 10.90
CA VAL A 157 -13.86 29.69 11.34
C VAL A 157 -13.90 29.87 12.87
N PRO A 158 -13.63 31.09 13.38
CA PRO A 158 -13.57 31.34 14.83
C PRO A 158 -14.85 31.02 15.61
N SER A 159 -16.01 31.02 14.94
CA SER A 159 -17.29 30.65 15.56
C SER A 159 -17.33 29.19 16.02
N LEU A 160 -16.45 28.32 15.52
CA LEU A 160 -16.30 26.94 16.01
C LEU A 160 -15.97 26.88 17.50
N LYS A 161 -15.33 27.91 18.08
CA LYS A 161 -15.08 27.99 19.54
C LYS A 161 -16.37 27.99 20.36
N GLN A 162 -17.45 28.55 19.83
CA GLN A 162 -18.73 28.57 20.54
C GLN A 162 -19.36 27.18 20.64
N TYR A 163 -19.17 26.35 19.61
CA TYR A 163 -19.76 25.01 19.53
C TYR A 163 -18.87 23.93 20.15
N PHE A 164 -17.55 24.03 19.94
CA PHE A 164 -16.57 23.02 20.31
C PHE A 164 -15.58 23.48 21.39
N GLY A 165 -15.84 24.62 22.02
CA GLY A 165 -14.99 25.21 23.06
C GLY A 165 -14.76 24.33 24.29
N PHE A 166 -15.55 23.27 24.44
CA PHE A 166 -15.40 22.27 25.50
C PHE A 166 -14.30 21.23 25.23
N SER A 167 -13.75 21.16 24.01
CA SER A 167 -12.78 20.15 23.61
C SER A 167 -11.60 20.74 22.84
N GLU A 168 -10.44 20.80 23.49
CA GLU A 168 -9.18 21.23 22.86
C GLU A 168 -8.82 20.35 21.67
N PHE A 169 -9.11 19.04 21.74
CA PHE A 169 -8.90 18.11 20.64
C PHE A 169 -9.66 18.53 19.38
N LEU A 170 -10.95 18.88 19.51
CA LEU A 170 -11.77 19.30 18.36
C LEU A 170 -11.33 20.65 17.79
N LEU A 171 -10.85 21.55 18.65
CA LEU A 171 -10.33 22.85 18.21
C LEU A 171 -8.97 22.73 17.51
N ALA A 172 -8.17 21.72 17.84
CA ALA A 172 -6.87 21.46 17.24
C ALA A 172 -6.93 20.74 15.89
N LEU A 173 -8.10 20.23 15.48
CA LEU A 173 -8.27 19.56 14.19
C LEU A 173 -7.93 20.50 13.04
N ASN A 174 -7.12 20.00 12.13
CA ASN A 174 -6.65 20.70 10.94
C ASN A 174 -6.89 19.85 9.68
N LEU A 175 -6.48 20.36 8.53
CA LEU A 175 -6.71 19.70 7.24
C LEU A 175 -5.90 18.40 7.13
N SER A 176 -4.69 18.35 7.71
CA SER A 176 -3.86 17.15 7.78
C SER A 176 -4.56 16.02 8.56
N ASP A 177 -5.14 16.31 9.72
CA ASP A 177 -5.90 15.34 10.51
C ASP A 177 -7.18 14.86 9.79
N SER A 178 -7.78 15.73 8.99
CA SER A 178 -9.01 15.43 8.27
C SER A 178 -8.82 14.37 7.19
N VAL A 179 -7.64 14.26 6.58
CA VAL A 179 -7.33 13.20 5.62
C VAL A 179 -7.40 11.83 6.29
N LEU A 180 -6.79 11.71 7.47
CA LEU A 180 -6.82 10.45 8.23
C LEU A 180 -8.24 10.10 8.69
N LEU A 181 -8.99 11.08 9.18
CA LEU A 181 -10.39 10.91 9.58
C LEU A 181 -11.27 10.48 8.40
N PHE A 182 -11.07 11.09 7.23
CA PHE A 182 -11.77 10.73 6.01
C PHE A 182 -11.52 9.27 5.62
N LEU A 183 -10.25 8.82 5.64
CA LEU A 183 -9.92 7.43 5.35
C LEU A 183 -10.45 6.45 6.40
N LEU A 184 -10.40 6.82 7.68
CA LEU A 184 -10.95 6.04 8.78
C LEU A 184 -12.45 5.82 8.63
N VAL A 185 -13.19 6.84 8.21
CA VAL A 185 -14.65 6.73 7.97
C VAL A 185 -14.91 6.03 6.62
N GLY A 186 -14.12 6.35 5.60
CA GLY A 186 -14.27 5.87 4.23
C GLY A 186 -13.98 4.38 4.05
N ILE A 187 -13.20 3.76 4.93
CA ILE A 187 -12.91 2.32 4.83
C ILE A 187 -14.15 1.44 5.05
N PHE A 188 -15.07 1.85 5.93
CA PHE A 188 -16.28 1.09 6.24
C PHE A 188 -17.22 0.90 5.04
N PRO A 189 -17.63 1.97 4.32
CA PRO A 189 -18.47 1.80 3.14
C PRO A 189 -17.76 1.04 2.03
N THR A 190 -16.43 1.19 1.87
CA THR A 190 -15.68 0.41 0.87
C THR A 190 -15.70 -1.09 1.18
N ILE A 191 -15.36 -1.48 2.42
CA ILE A 191 -15.44 -2.89 2.84
C ILE A 191 -16.87 -3.42 2.67
N PHE A 192 -17.87 -2.66 3.11
CA PHE A 192 -19.27 -3.06 2.98
C PHE A 192 -19.67 -3.28 1.51
N ALA A 193 -19.28 -2.37 0.61
CA ALA A 193 -19.55 -2.47 -0.81
C ALA A 193 -18.89 -3.71 -1.43
N SER A 194 -17.60 -3.93 -1.16
CA SER A 194 -16.87 -5.11 -1.66
C SER A 194 -17.52 -6.41 -1.20
N TYR A 195 -17.86 -6.55 0.08
CA TYR A 195 -18.57 -7.74 0.55
C TYR A 195 -19.94 -7.88 -0.10
N LYS A 196 -20.71 -6.79 -0.27
CA LYS A 196 -21.99 -6.84 -0.96
C LYS A 196 -21.85 -7.38 -2.39
N HIS A 197 -20.79 -7.01 -3.11
CA HIS A 197 -20.51 -7.53 -4.46
C HIS A 197 -20.13 -9.02 -4.42
N ILE A 198 -19.29 -9.44 -3.48
CA ILE A 198 -18.96 -10.86 -3.25
C ILE A 198 -20.23 -11.67 -2.96
N PHE A 199 -21.09 -11.19 -2.04
CA PHE A 199 -22.35 -11.82 -1.70
C PHE A 199 -23.24 -12.03 -2.93
N ARG A 200 -23.35 -11.01 -3.78
CA ARG A 200 -24.13 -11.07 -5.01
C ARG A 200 -23.56 -12.11 -5.97
N ALA A 201 -22.26 -12.04 -6.29
CA ALA A 201 -21.61 -12.94 -7.23
C ALA A 201 -21.69 -14.41 -6.78
N LYS A 202 -21.45 -14.69 -5.49
CA LYS A 202 -21.55 -16.05 -4.95
C LYS A 202 -22.98 -16.58 -4.92
N ARG A 203 -23.97 -15.72 -4.62
CA ARG A 203 -25.38 -16.12 -4.63
C ARG A 203 -25.88 -16.46 -6.04
N GLU A 204 -25.47 -15.70 -7.05
CA GLU A 204 -25.78 -16.00 -8.46
C GLU A 204 -25.23 -17.37 -8.90
N LEU A 205 -24.13 -17.82 -8.28
CA LEU A 205 -23.50 -19.14 -8.52
C LEU A 205 -23.91 -20.24 -7.52
N ASN A 206 -24.82 -19.97 -6.57
CA ASN A 206 -25.19 -20.87 -5.47
C ASN A 206 -23.98 -21.38 -4.64
N LEU A 207 -22.97 -20.54 -4.46
CA LEU A 207 -21.76 -20.83 -3.68
C LEU A 207 -21.81 -20.20 -2.29
N PRO A 208 -21.14 -20.79 -1.28
CA PRO A 208 -21.04 -20.20 0.05
C PRO A 208 -20.20 -18.92 0.06
N VAL A 209 -20.58 -17.96 0.91
CA VAL A 209 -19.86 -16.69 1.10
C VAL A 209 -18.87 -16.74 2.26
N SER A 210 -19.01 -17.72 3.17
CA SER A 210 -18.14 -17.87 4.32
C SER A 210 -16.64 -17.92 4.01
N PRO A 211 -16.15 -18.49 2.88
CA PRO A 211 -14.73 -18.46 2.56
C PRO A 211 -14.17 -17.04 2.46
N ALA A 212 -14.94 -16.07 1.96
CA ALA A 212 -14.47 -14.70 1.78
C ALA A 212 -14.05 -14.01 3.09
N PHE A 213 -14.70 -14.35 4.20
CA PHE A 213 -14.32 -13.84 5.52
C PHE A 213 -13.05 -14.51 6.06
N ILE A 214 -12.83 -15.79 5.72
CA ILE A 214 -11.63 -16.54 6.10
C ILE A 214 -10.43 -16.06 5.26
N ASP A 215 -10.67 -15.75 3.99
CA ASP A 215 -9.65 -15.29 3.03
C ASP A 215 -9.14 -13.87 3.35
N LEU A 216 -9.80 -13.14 4.26
CA LEU A 216 -9.30 -11.90 4.86
C LEU A 216 -8.26 -12.15 5.97
N LEU A 217 -8.25 -13.34 6.57
CA LEU A 217 -7.39 -13.67 7.72
C LEU A 217 -5.89 -13.48 7.46
N PRO A 218 -5.32 -13.83 6.29
CA PRO A 218 -3.90 -13.61 6.03
C PRO A 218 -3.48 -12.14 6.16
N LEU A 219 -4.31 -11.21 5.68
CA LEU A 219 -4.07 -9.78 5.84
C LEU A 219 -4.16 -9.37 7.32
N ILE A 220 -5.24 -9.76 8.01
CA ILE A 220 -5.46 -9.40 9.41
C ILE A 220 -4.28 -9.86 10.27
N VAL A 221 -3.87 -11.12 10.12
CA VAL A 221 -2.75 -11.69 10.87
C VAL A 221 -1.45 -10.94 10.56
N TYR A 222 -1.21 -10.61 9.29
CA TYR A 222 -0.03 -9.88 8.87
C TYR A 222 0.01 -8.47 9.49
N LEU A 223 -1.02 -7.65 9.25
CA LEU A 223 -1.07 -6.27 9.75
C LEU A 223 -1.14 -6.20 11.28
N ALA A 224 -1.89 -7.09 11.93
CA ALA A 224 -1.93 -7.17 13.40
C ALA A 224 -0.55 -7.50 13.99
N SER A 225 0.21 -8.38 13.32
CA SER A 225 1.58 -8.71 13.76
C SER A 225 2.53 -7.53 13.59
N VAL A 226 2.38 -6.76 12.50
CA VAL A 226 3.15 -5.53 12.28
C VAL A 226 2.86 -4.51 13.39
N VAL A 227 1.58 -4.25 13.68
CA VAL A 227 1.16 -3.31 14.73
C VAL A 227 1.62 -3.77 16.11
N ALA A 228 1.45 -5.06 16.43
CA ALA A 228 1.90 -5.63 17.70
C ALA A 228 3.42 -5.50 17.88
N TRP A 229 4.20 -5.71 16.82
CA TRP A 229 5.65 -5.53 16.88
C TRP A 229 6.01 -4.06 17.14
N LEU A 230 5.41 -3.11 16.42
CA LEU A 230 5.64 -1.68 16.64
C LEU A 230 5.24 -1.20 18.05
N LEU A 231 4.17 -1.77 18.63
CA LEU A 231 3.75 -1.47 20.01
C LEU A 231 4.77 -1.96 21.03
N LEU A 232 5.35 -3.15 20.82
CA LEU A 232 6.34 -3.74 21.71
C LEU A 232 7.75 -3.17 21.55
N SER A 233 8.03 -2.57 20.39
CA SER A 233 9.33 -1.98 20.04
C SER A 233 9.17 -0.55 19.50
N PRO A 234 8.83 0.44 20.35
CA PRO A 234 8.58 1.83 19.91
C PRO A 234 9.79 2.49 19.25
N ASN A 235 11.01 2.03 19.55
CA ASN A 235 12.23 2.52 18.91
C ASN A 235 12.20 2.32 17.39
N LEU A 236 11.64 1.21 16.91
CA LEU A 236 11.49 0.93 15.48
C LEU A 236 10.57 1.95 14.82
N LEU A 237 9.47 2.31 15.48
CA LEU A 237 8.58 3.36 15.00
C LEU A 237 9.29 4.72 15.01
N GLN A 238 10.06 5.06 16.03
CA GLN A 238 10.61 6.43 16.14
C GLN A 238 11.86 6.67 15.27
N ASN A 239 12.73 5.66 15.14
CA ASN A 239 14.07 5.85 14.56
C ASN A 239 14.31 5.05 13.27
N HIS A 240 13.52 4.00 13.03
CA HIS A 240 13.77 3.05 11.94
C HIS A 240 12.51 2.74 11.11
N PHE A 241 11.52 3.63 11.14
CA PHE A 241 10.19 3.33 10.58
C PHE A 241 10.23 3.09 9.08
N LEU A 242 10.95 3.90 8.31
CA LEU A 242 11.03 3.71 6.85
C LEU A 242 11.67 2.36 6.48
N LEU A 243 12.72 1.96 7.21
CA LEU A 243 13.36 0.66 7.02
C LEU A 243 12.41 -0.48 7.37
N PHE A 244 11.74 -0.37 8.53
CA PHE A 244 10.75 -1.33 8.99
C PHE A 244 9.59 -1.44 8.01
N PHE A 245 9.02 -0.31 7.59
CA PHE A 245 7.92 -0.29 6.65
C PHE A 245 8.33 -0.81 5.26
N SER A 246 9.57 -0.60 4.82
CA SER A 246 10.05 -1.14 3.54
C SER A 246 9.88 -2.66 3.45
N PHE A 247 10.30 -3.42 4.47
CA PHE A 247 10.10 -4.88 4.43
C PHE A 247 8.62 -5.26 4.56
N VAL A 248 7.85 -4.47 5.34
CA VAL A 248 6.41 -4.69 5.50
C VAL A 248 5.69 -4.51 4.16
N ASN A 249 6.07 -3.49 3.37
CA ASN A 249 5.49 -3.21 2.07
C ASN A 249 5.79 -4.35 1.08
N TYR A 250 7.05 -4.78 0.97
CA TYR A 250 7.38 -5.96 0.16
C TYR A 250 6.59 -7.20 0.59
N GLY A 251 6.37 -7.38 1.89
CA GLY A 251 5.58 -8.49 2.40
C GLY A 251 4.11 -8.42 2.05
N PHE A 252 3.53 -7.24 2.14
CA PHE A 252 2.18 -6.96 1.67
C PHE A 252 2.05 -7.25 0.18
N SER A 253 2.94 -6.69 -0.66
CA SER A 253 2.92 -6.89 -2.11
C SER A 253 3.08 -8.35 -2.50
N TYR A 254 3.88 -9.12 -1.76
CA TYR A 254 3.98 -10.58 -1.97
C TYR A 254 2.68 -11.30 -1.66
N ILE A 255 2.02 -10.98 -0.54
CA ILE A 255 0.74 -11.58 -0.15
C ILE A 255 -0.31 -11.29 -1.24
N VAL A 256 -0.44 -10.03 -1.65
CA VAL A 256 -1.33 -9.58 -2.73
C VAL A 256 -0.99 -10.28 -4.05
N GLY A 257 0.29 -10.33 -4.42
CA GLY A 257 0.77 -11.02 -5.63
C GLY A 257 0.31 -12.47 -5.69
N ARG A 258 0.31 -13.20 -4.57
CA ARG A 258 -0.21 -14.57 -4.52
C ARG A 258 -1.72 -14.64 -4.73
N VAL A 259 -2.49 -13.67 -4.22
CA VAL A 259 -3.95 -13.61 -4.43
C VAL A 259 -4.24 -13.39 -5.91
N ILE A 260 -3.50 -12.48 -6.56
CA ILE A 260 -3.64 -12.23 -8.00
C ILE A 260 -3.27 -13.47 -8.81
N VAL A 261 -2.15 -14.14 -8.47
CA VAL A 261 -1.78 -15.42 -9.12
C VAL A 261 -2.90 -16.45 -8.97
N ALA A 262 -3.48 -16.59 -7.78
CA ALA A 262 -4.60 -17.51 -7.56
C ALA A 262 -5.83 -17.14 -8.39
N HIS A 263 -6.15 -15.85 -8.51
CA HIS A 263 -7.24 -15.36 -9.35
C HIS A 263 -7.02 -15.70 -10.83
N VAL A 264 -5.85 -15.36 -11.40
CA VAL A 264 -5.59 -15.53 -12.84
C VAL A 264 -5.41 -17.01 -13.21
N SER A 265 -4.92 -17.83 -12.28
CA SER A 265 -4.76 -19.29 -12.49
C SER A 265 -5.96 -20.12 -12.07
N LYS A 266 -6.99 -19.50 -11.46
CA LYS A 266 -8.15 -20.18 -10.86
C LYS A 266 -7.74 -21.22 -9.80
N ALA A 267 -6.64 -20.97 -9.09
CA ALA A 267 -6.19 -21.80 -7.98
C ALA A 267 -6.94 -21.44 -6.68
N GLU A 268 -6.75 -22.27 -5.65
CA GLU A 268 -7.28 -22.00 -4.31
C GLU A 268 -6.65 -20.76 -3.68
N PHE A 269 -7.39 -20.15 -2.75
CA PHE A 269 -6.96 -18.90 -2.11
C PHE A 269 -5.68 -19.13 -1.29
N PRO A 270 -4.65 -18.27 -1.44
CA PRO A 270 -3.41 -18.43 -0.71
C PRO A 270 -3.59 -18.08 0.77
N THR A 271 -3.29 -19.05 1.64
CA THR A 271 -3.25 -18.83 3.09
C THR A 271 -1.92 -18.23 3.55
N LEU A 272 -1.67 -18.26 4.87
CA LEU A 272 -0.42 -17.83 5.49
C LEU A 272 0.79 -18.45 4.79
N ASN A 273 1.85 -17.65 4.64
CA ASN A 273 2.96 -18.01 3.79
C ASN A 273 4.31 -17.57 4.35
N ARG A 274 5.38 -17.87 3.61
CA ARG A 274 6.76 -17.63 4.02
C ARG A 274 7.05 -16.15 4.34
N MET A 275 6.27 -15.23 3.79
CA MET A 275 6.41 -13.80 4.03
C MET A 275 5.91 -13.35 5.40
N ASN A 276 5.17 -14.21 6.11
CA ASN A 276 4.82 -13.97 7.50
C ASN A 276 5.98 -14.31 8.46
N ILE A 277 6.99 -15.08 8.01
CA ILE A 277 8.11 -15.49 8.86
C ILE A 277 8.88 -14.27 9.40
N PRO A 278 9.30 -13.27 8.58
CA PRO A 278 10.01 -12.11 9.09
C PRO A 278 9.26 -11.34 10.19
N VAL A 279 7.97 -11.06 9.96
CA VAL A 279 7.15 -10.32 10.94
C VAL A 279 6.92 -11.13 12.21
N PHE A 280 6.71 -12.45 12.12
CA PHE A 280 6.52 -13.30 13.29
C PHE A 280 7.82 -13.46 14.10
N VAL A 281 8.97 -13.63 13.44
CA VAL A 281 10.27 -13.70 14.13
C VAL A 281 10.53 -12.41 14.90
N GLY A 282 10.29 -11.26 14.27
CA GLY A 282 10.41 -9.96 14.92
C GLY A 282 9.45 -9.74 16.08
N LEU A 283 8.18 -10.09 15.89
CA LEU A 283 7.17 -10.02 16.94
C LEU A 283 7.54 -10.92 18.13
N VAL A 284 7.91 -12.17 17.88
CA VAL A 284 8.33 -13.11 18.93
C VAL A 284 9.57 -12.60 19.64
N ASN A 285 10.58 -12.10 18.93
CA ASN A 285 11.75 -11.48 19.55
C ASN A 285 11.34 -10.34 20.50
N SER A 286 10.41 -9.49 20.08
CA SER A 286 9.92 -8.37 20.89
C SER A 286 9.12 -8.82 22.11
N ILE A 287 8.32 -9.86 21.98
CA ILE A 287 7.60 -10.48 23.12
C ILE A 287 8.61 -11.04 24.13
N LEU A 288 9.61 -11.79 23.66
CA LEU A 288 10.63 -12.37 24.52
C LEU A 288 11.41 -11.29 25.28
N LEU A 289 11.79 -10.20 24.60
CA LEU A 289 12.53 -9.11 25.23
C LEU A 289 11.69 -8.38 26.29
N ASN A 290 10.40 -8.14 26.03
CA ASN A 290 9.52 -7.39 26.92
C ASN A 290 9.07 -8.19 28.15
N TYR A 291 8.77 -9.48 27.99
CA TYR A 291 8.16 -10.29 29.05
C TYR A 291 9.13 -11.27 29.72
N PHE A 292 10.21 -11.65 29.03
CA PHE A 292 11.13 -12.69 29.50
C PHE A 292 12.59 -12.21 29.58
N HIS A 293 12.87 -10.95 29.21
CA HIS A 293 14.21 -10.36 29.19
C HIS A 293 15.26 -11.21 28.43
N THR A 294 14.81 -11.98 27.46
CA THR A 294 15.63 -12.84 26.58
C THR A 294 15.18 -12.60 25.14
N GLY A 295 15.99 -12.98 24.16
CA GLY A 295 15.63 -12.76 22.75
C GLY A 295 16.73 -13.22 21.81
N LEU A 296 16.38 -13.34 20.52
CA LEU A 296 17.34 -13.65 19.46
C LEU A 296 18.31 -12.49 19.25
N VAL A 297 17.80 -11.26 19.30
CA VAL A 297 18.58 -10.02 19.18
C VAL A 297 18.22 -9.09 20.33
N PRO A 298 19.20 -8.52 21.06
CA PRO A 298 18.96 -7.51 22.08
C PRO A 298 18.25 -6.27 21.52
N ARG A 299 17.51 -5.55 22.37
CA ARG A 299 16.72 -4.36 21.98
C ARG A 299 17.55 -3.27 21.28
N GLU A 300 18.77 -3.04 21.74
CA GLU A 300 19.70 -2.07 21.15
C GLU A 300 20.12 -2.41 19.70
N ASN A 301 20.02 -3.68 19.33
CA ASN A 301 20.46 -4.23 18.05
C ASN A 301 19.26 -4.69 17.18
N GLU A 302 18.03 -4.40 17.60
CA GLU A 302 16.81 -4.85 16.93
C GLU A 302 16.73 -4.37 15.47
N VAL A 303 17.36 -3.24 15.13
CA VAL A 303 17.48 -2.75 13.76
C VAL A 303 18.16 -3.76 12.81
N TYR A 304 19.13 -4.55 13.29
CA TYR A 304 19.78 -5.58 12.47
C TYR A 304 18.83 -6.72 12.13
N LEU A 305 17.88 -7.04 13.02
CA LEU A 305 16.80 -7.98 12.72
C LEU A 305 15.92 -7.43 11.60
N VAL A 306 15.60 -6.14 11.62
CA VAL A 306 14.82 -5.49 10.55
C VAL A 306 15.57 -5.51 9.21
N TYR A 307 16.89 -5.28 9.18
CA TYR A 307 17.70 -5.43 7.97
C TYR A 307 17.65 -6.87 7.43
N ALA A 308 17.73 -7.89 8.31
CA ALA A 308 17.59 -9.28 7.92
C ALA A 308 16.18 -9.58 7.36
N CYS A 309 15.13 -9.04 7.99
CA CYS A 309 13.75 -9.11 7.50
C CYS A 309 13.62 -8.49 6.11
N LEU A 310 14.20 -7.30 5.89
CA LEU A 310 14.20 -6.64 4.59
C LEU A 310 14.93 -7.45 3.52
N ALA A 311 16.12 -7.97 3.83
CA ALA A 311 16.88 -8.80 2.90
C ALA A 311 16.10 -10.06 2.50
N PHE A 312 15.51 -10.76 3.48
CA PHE A 312 14.65 -11.91 3.22
C PHE A 312 13.45 -11.52 2.35
N SER A 313 12.76 -10.43 2.69
CA SER A 313 11.59 -9.96 1.97
C SER A 313 11.90 -9.61 0.52
N LEU A 314 13.00 -8.90 0.26
CA LEU A 314 13.46 -8.56 -1.08
C LEU A 314 13.74 -9.82 -1.91
N ILE A 315 14.53 -10.74 -1.37
CA ILE A 315 14.89 -11.99 -2.05
C ILE A 315 13.61 -12.78 -2.39
N GLN A 316 12.71 -12.94 -1.42
CA GLN A 316 11.49 -13.71 -1.60
C GLN A 316 10.53 -13.06 -2.60
N TYR A 317 10.39 -11.73 -2.58
CA TYR A 317 9.56 -10.97 -3.51
C TYR A 317 10.09 -11.07 -4.95
N PHE A 318 11.37 -10.75 -5.18
CA PHE A 318 11.94 -10.81 -6.52
C PHE A 318 12.02 -12.23 -7.07
N HIS A 319 12.32 -13.22 -6.22
CA HIS A 319 12.27 -14.61 -6.63
C HIS A 319 10.85 -15.00 -7.10
N PHE A 320 9.81 -14.61 -6.35
CA PHE A 320 8.42 -14.87 -6.75
C PHE A 320 8.05 -14.15 -8.05
N ALA A 321 8.29 -12.84 -8.14
CA ALA A 321 7.94 -12.05 -9.32
C ALA A 321 8.62 -12.61 -10.58
N LEU A 322 9.94 -12.84 -10.54
CA LEU A 322 10.70 -13.35 -11.68
C LEU A 322 10.27 -14.76 -12.07
N THR A 323 10.04 -15.65 -11.10
CA THR A 323 9.62 -17.04 -11.37
C THR A 323 8.25 -17.08 -12.01
N ILE A 324 7.27 -16.34 -11.49
CA ILE A 324 5.92 -16.36 -12.05
C ILE A 324 5.89 -15.72 -13.45
N ILE A 325 6.61 -14.60 -13.64
CA ILE A 325 6.74 -13.99 -14.96
C ILE A 325 7.33 -14.99 -15.95
N ASP A 326 8.42 -15.68 -15.59
CA ASP A 326 9.07 -16.67 -16.46
C ASP A 326 8.16 -17.85 -16.80
N VAL A 327 7.45 -18.39 -15.81
CA VAL A 327 6.49 -19.49 -16.01
C VAL A 327 5.37 -19.08 -16.96
N ILE A 328 4.78 -17.90 -16.77
CA ILE A 328 3.68 -17.42 -17.63
C ILE A 328 4.20 -17.11 -19.05
N CYS A 329 5.35 -16.46 -19.17
CA CYS A 329 5.97 -16.15 -20.46
C CYS A 329 6.28 -17.43 -21.25
N SER A 330 6.86 -18.43 -20.57
CA SER A 330 7.19 -19.72 -21.17
C SER A 330 5.94 -20.51 -21.56
N TYR A 331 4.89 -20.51 -20.73
CA TYR A 331 3.65 -21.23 -21.02
C TYR A 331 2.85 -20.61 -22.17
N LEU A 332 2.77 -19.28 -22.22
CA LEU A 332 2.02 -18.55 -23.26
C LEU A 332 2.84 -18.23 -24.51
N ASP A 333 4.14 -18.55 -24.52
CA ASP A 333 5.09 -18.21 -25.58
C ASP A 333 5.17 -16.70 -25.90
N ILE A 334 5.19 -15.86 -24.87
CA ILE A 334 5.25 -14.40 -24.97
C ILE A 334 6.50 -13.83 -24.26
N ASN A 335 6.87 -12.59 -24.59
CA ASN A 335 7.88 -11.85 -23.84
C ASN A 335 7.19 -10.91 -22.85
N CYS A 336 7.80 -10.69 -21.68
CA CYS A 336 7.22 -9.81 -20.66
C CYS A 336 7.20 -8.32 -21.04
N LEU A 337 8.30 -7.81 -21.60
CA LEU A 337 8.48 -6.37 -21.85
C LEU A 337 8.52 -5.99 -23.34
N SER A 338 8.34 -6.95 -24.24
CA SER A 338 8.33 -6.72 -25.69
C SER A 338 7.24 -7.53 -26.38
N ILE A 339 6.77 -7.07 -27.54
CA ILE A 339 5.80 -7.82 -28.33
C ILE A 339 6.57 -8.86 -29.14
N LYS A 340 6.23 -10.14 -28.96
CA LYS A 340 6.81 -11.22 -29.76
C LYS A 340 6.15 -11.24 -31.14
N HIS A 341 6.87 -10.82 -32.16
CA HIS A 341 6.41 -10.95 -33.54
C HIS A 341 6.73 -12.36 -34.06
N LYS A 342 5.72 -13.09 -34.54
CA LYS A 342 5.97 -14.35 -35.26
C LYS A 342 6.80 -14.04 -36.50
N LYS A 343 7.90 -14.78 -36.72
CA LYS A 343 8.61 -14.74 -38.00
C LYS A 343 7.60 -15.12 -39.09
N SER A 344 7.44 -14.29 -40.13
CA SER A 344 6.67 -14.71 -41.30
C SER A 344 7.38 -15.93 -41.89
N MET A 345 6.69 -17.07 -41.91
CA MET A 345 7.14 -18.22 -42.70
C MET A 345 7.04 -17.91 -44.18
#